data_AF-A0A951VL85-F1
#
_entry.id   AF-A0A951VL85-F1
#
_cell.length_a   1.000
_cell.length_b   1.000
_cell.length_c   1.000
_cell.angle_alpha   90.00
_cell.angle_beta   90.00
_cell.angle_gamma   90.00
#
_symmetry.space_group_name_H-M   'P 1'
#
loop_
_entity.id
_entity.type
_entity.pdbx_description
1 polymer ?
#
loop_
_entity_poly.entity_id
_entity_poly.type
_entity_poly.pdbx_seq_one_letter_code
_entity_poly.pdbx_strand_id
1 'polypeptide(L)'
;MKVLNRITSALLIGIILFAFTDIRAQRSYYDKRQTSSSLKSSASETYHPINNKSTRKRSTEPDLSYSDNKVKNRNDQTSETNDSYSENYFRIDKSRNSLWDGKHWEDFRFPLNIYVKDSNSDYFKSSYKDYVKYALDVWRKADDRIMYNFVKSVNEADISVIFVENLGEEYEENYLGLTDYNVDRDKIIDFSKIQISLLKNGNEKVPAGELKATIIHEFGHALGLGHSKNEKDLMYPYISPEHNSEMNYDELSTGDRLAVKTLLDLSFNKKYVWNNY
;
A
#
# COMPACT_ATOMS: atom_id res chain seq x y z
N MET A 1 9.76 -9.64 -76.33
CA MET A 1 11.05 -9.26 -75.69
C MET A 1 10.70 -8.30 -74.55
N LYS A 2 10.75 -8.69 -73.27
CA LYS A 2 11.91 -8.54 -72.34
C LYS A 2 12.57 -7.15 -72.52
N VAL A 3 12.68 -6.27 -71.51
CA VAL A 3 13.32 -6.48 -70.20
C VAL A 3 12.79 -5.49 -69.15
N LEU A 4 12.35 -6.07 -68.02
CA LEU A 4 12.49 -5.66 -66.62
C LEU A 4 13.25 -4.35 -66.28
N ASN A 5 12.64 -3.48 -65.46
CA ASN A 5 13.38 -2.80 -64.40
C ASN A 5 12.67 -3.01 -63.07
N ARG A 6 13.42 -3.65 -62.15
CA ARG A 6 13.01 -3.97 -60.79
C ARG A 6 13.23 -2.75 -59.91
N ILE A 7 12.17 -2.26 -59.27
CA ILE A 7 12.31 -1.47 -58.03
C ILE A 7 11.77 -2.36 -56.92
N THR A 8 12.70 -2.84 -56.11
CA THR A 8 12.47 -3.55 -54.85
C THR A 8 11.89 -2.56 -53.84
N SER A 9 10.57 -2.59 -53.62
CA SER A 9 9.97 -1.97 -52.44
C SER A 9 10.10 -2.94 -51.28
N ALA A 10 11.00 -2.58 -50.37
CA ALA A 10 11.27 -3.29 -49.15
C ALA A 10 10.05 -3.27 -48.21
N LEU A 11 9.90 -4.42 -47.56
CA LEU A 11 9.05 -4.76 -46.43
C LEU A 11 8.95 -3.63 -45.39
N LEU A 12 7.71 -3.22 -45.06
CA LEU A 12 7.43 -2.54 -43.80
C LEU A 12 6.25 -3.25 -43.13
N ILE A 13 6.50 -4.49 -42.72
CA ILE A 13 5.71 -5.15 -41.68
C ILE A 13 6.10 -4.41 -40.40
N GLY A 14 5.32 -3.39 -40.05
CA GLY A 14 5.37 -2.79 -38.72
C GLY A 14 4.96 -3.85 -37.72
N ILE A 15 5.94 -4.54 -37.14
CA ILE A 15 5.72 -5.41 -36.01
C ILE A 15 5.28 -4.51 -34.86
N ILE A 16 4.00 -4.59 -34.49
CA ILE A 16 3.48 -4.08 -33.22
C ILE A 16 4.18 -4.89 -32.13
N LEU A 17 5.32 -4.39 -31.67
CA LEU A 17 6.20 -4.98 -30.66
C LEU A 17 6.21 -4.07 -29.43
N PHE A 18 5.02 -3.74 -28.90
CA PHE A 18 4.89 -2.89 -27.71
C PHE A 18 3.92 -3.43 -26.64
N ALA A 19 3.59 -4.73 -26.65
CA ALA A 19 2.74 -5.32 -25.59
C ALA A 19 3.19 -6.69 -25.06
N PHE A 20 4.35 -7.22 -25.48
CA PHE A 20 4.80 -8.56 -25.05
C PHE A 20 5.98 -8.57 -24.08
N THR A 21 6.68 -7.43 -23.90
CA THR A 21 7.80 -7.33 -22.97
C THR A 21 7.36 -7.12 -21.52
N ASP A 22 6.13 -6.66 -21.28
CA ASP A 22 5.61 -6.34 -19.94
C ASP A 22 5.04 -7.56 -19.19
N ILE A 23 4.34 -8.45 -19.91
CA ILE A 23 3.64 -9.61 -19.33
C ILE A 23 4.60 -10.60 -18.64
N ARG A 24 5.84 -10.73 -19.15
CA ARG A 24 6.84 -11.64 -18.56
C ARG A 24 7.50 -11.06 -17.29
N ALA A 25 7.63 -9.74 -17.21
CA ALA A 25 8.18 -9.08 -16.02
C ALA A 25 7.21 -9.15 -14.84
N GLN A 26 5.91 -8.96 -15.09
CA GLN A 26 4.85 -9.06 -14.08
C GLN A 26 4.74 -10.47 -13.46
N ARG A 27 4.80 -11.53 -14.28
CA ARG A 27 4.82 -12.93 -13.79
C ARG A 27 6.04 -13.23 -12.92
N SER A 28 7.23 -12.79 -13.33
CA SER A 28 8.47 -13.04 -12.58
C SER A 28 8.49 -12.33 -11.23
N TYR A 29 7.72 -11.25 -11.05
CA TYR A 29 7.63 -10.52 -9.79
C TYR A 29 6.57 -11.11 -8.85
N TYR A 30 5.40 -11.50 -9.38
CA TYR A 30 4.35 -12.16 -8.59
C TYR A 30 4.88 -13.35 -7.77
N ASP A 31 5.79 -14.13 -8.38
CA ASP A 31 6.43 -15.31 -7.78
C ASP A 31 7.73 -14.99 -6.99
N LYS A 32 8.22 -13.74 -7.00
CA LYS A 32 9.49 -13.36 -6.36
C LYS A 32 9.29 -13.11 -4.86
N ARG A 33 9.92 -13.94 -4.02
CA ARG A 33 10.11 -13.65 -2.58
C ARG A 33 11.09 -12.49 -2.40
N GLN A 34 10.78 -11.54 -1.52
CA GLN A 34 11.70 -10.44 -1.18
C GLN A 34 12.48 -10.68 0.10
N THR A 35 13.71 -10.16 0.06
CA THR A 35 14.70 -10.07 1.14
C THR A 35 14.82 -8.59 1.56
N SER A 36 13.90 -8.03 2.36
CA SER A 36 14.16 -6.79 3.12
C SER A 36 13.04 -6.48 4.11
N SER A 37 13.48 -6.11 5.31
CA SER A 37 12.80 -5.93 6.59
C SER A 37 11.85 -4.72 6.71
N SER A 38 10.70 -4.97 7.34
CA SER A 38 10.05 -4.22 8.44
C SER A 38 9.60 -2.77 8.34
N LEU A 39 9.48 -2.18 7.16
CA LEU A 39 8.89 -0.83 7.04
C LEU A 39 7.67 -0.72 6.12
N LYS A 40 7.09 -1.84 5.65
CA LYS A 40 6.12 -1.85 4.53
C LYS A 40 4.77 -2.53 4.81
N SER A 41 4.47 -2.81 6.07
CA SER A 41 3.37 -3.70 6.47
C SER A 41 2.61 -3.16 7.67
N SER A 42 1.34 -3.53 7.73
CA SER A 42 0.52 -3.41 8.93
C SER A 42 0.77 -4.58 9.89
N ALA A 43 0.86 -4.29 11.18
CA ALA A 43 1.08 -5.28 12.24
C ALA A 43 -0.09 -5.33 13.24
N SER A 44 -0.30 -6.48 13.88
CA SER A 44 -1.25 -6.60 15.00
C SER A 44 -0.77 -5.82 16.23
N GLU A 45 -1.67 -5.13 16.93
CA GLU A 45 -1.37 -4.40 18.18
C GLU A 45 -0.96 -5.34 19.35
N THR A 46 -1.35 -6.61 19.34
CA THR A 46 -1.14 -7.52 20.47
C THR A 46 0.31 -8.04 20.53
N TYR A 47 1.18 -7.33 21.24
CA TYR A 47 2.55 -7.78 21.52
C TYR A 47 2.58 -8.73 22.74
N HIS A 48 2.90 -10.01 22.54
CA HIS A 48 3.32 -10.89 23.64
C HIS A 48 4.85 -10.90 23.73
N PRO A 49 5.46 -10.45 24.84
CA PRO A 49 6.91 -10.47 24.96
C PRO A 49 7.38 -11.93 25.08
N ILE A 50 8.09 -12.41 24.04
CA ILE A 50 8.81 -13.68 24.10
C ILE A 50 9.94 -13.51 25.13
N ASN A 51 9.75 -14.17 26.26
CA ASN A 51 10.69 -14.17 27.37
C ASN A 51 11.89 -15.07 27.05
N ASN A 52 12.84 -14.58 26.25
CA ASN A 52 14.08 -15.31 25.96
C ASN A 52 15.24 -14.82 26.83
N LYS A 53 15.54 -15.61 27.87
CA LYS A 53 16.80 -15.56 28.61
C LYS A 53 17.97 -15.79 27.64
N SER A 54 18.81 -14.76 27.54
CA SER A 54 20.24 -14.76 27.19
C SER A 54 20.70 -15.64 26.02
N THR A 55 21.11 -14.98 24.93
CA THR A 55 22.52 -14.96 24.50
C THR A 55 22.80 -13.68 23.73
N ARG A 56 23.87 -12.98 24.11
CA ARG A 56 24.28 -11.70 23.52
C ARG A 56 24.56 -11.86 22.02
N LYS A 57 23.79 -11.17 21.19
CA LYS A 57 24.28 -10.58 19.94
C LYS A 57 23.77 -9.14 19.86
N ARG A 58 24.72 -8.24 19.69
CA ARG A 58 24.56 -6.79 19.66
C ARG A 58 23.87 -6.44 18.33
N SER A 59 22.60 -6.10 18.38
CA SER A 59 21.86 -5.47 17.28
C SER A 59 21.37 -4.11 17.77
N THR A 60 21.78 -3.09 17.04
CA THR A 60 21.53 -1.68 17.29
C THR A 60 20.02 -1.40 17.18
N GLU A 61 19.38 -1.03 18.29
CA GLU A 61 18.07 -0.37 18.29
C GLU A 61 18.21 1.02 17.65
N PRO A 62 17.27 1.50 16.81
CA PRO A 62 17.25 2.89 16.42
C PRO A 62 16.69 3.73 17.57
N ASP A 63 17.59 4.51 18.15
CA ASP A 63 17.34 5.57 19.13
C ASP A 63 16.24 6.52 18.66
N LEU A 64 15.09 6.51 19.35
CA LEU A 64 14.06 7.55 19.24
C LEU A 64 14.53 8.81 19.97
N SER A 65 15.51 9.50 19.40
CA SER A 65 15.88 10.85 19.82
C SER A 65 16.04 11.76 18.59
N TYR A 66 14.96 12.42 18.19
CA TYR A 66 15.05 13.61 17.35
C TYR A 66 14.86 14.85 18.23
N SER A 67 15.99 15.35 18.73
CA SER A 67 16.10 16.67 19.35
C SER A 67 15.89 17.74 18.28
N ASP A 68 14.72 18.38 18.27
CA ASP A 68 14.54 19.63 17.53
C ASP A 68 14.65 20.81 18.50
N ASN A 69 15.82 21.45 18.48
CA ASN A 69 16.04 22.71 19.18
C ASN A 69 15.32 23.82 18.42
N LYS A 70 14.11 24.18 18.87
CA LYS A 70 13.49 25.45 18.51
C LYS A 70 13.02 26.22 19.74
N VAL A 71 13.77 27.28 19.99
CA VAL A 71 13.55 28.45 20.83
C VAL A 71 12.13 28.59 21.39
N LYS A 72 12.03 28.50 22.72
CA LYS A 72 10.88 28.91 23.53
C LYS A 72 10.60 30.40 23.30
N ASN A 73 9.40 30.73 22.82
CA ASN A 73 8.71 31.95 23.23
C ASN A 73 7.39 31.55 23.89
N ARG A 74 7.22 32.09 25.10
CA ARG A 74 6.14 31.80 26.05
C ARG A 74 4.87 32.58 25.70
N ASN A 75 3.77 32.05 26.25
CA ASN A 75 2.45 32.63 26.45
C ASN A 75 1.44 32.38 25.33
N ASP A 76 0.70 31.28 25.45
CA ASP A 76 -0.72 31.45 25.78
C ASP A 76 -1.24 30.24 26.57
N GLN A 77 -1.72 30.51 27.79
CA GLN A 77 -2.57 29.58 28.52
C GLN A 77 -3.97 29.75 27.95
N THR A 78 -4.41 28.80 27.14
CA THR A 78 -5.84 28.53 26.97
C THR A 78 -6.10 27.06 27.29
N SER A 79 -6.92 26.91 28.31
CA SER A 79 -7.47 25.69 28.88
C SER A 79 -8.41 24.97 27.91
N GLU A 80 -8.19 23.66 27.78
CA GLU A 80 -9.15 22.57 27.51
C GLU A 80 -10.44 22.90 26.74
N THR A 81 -10.49 22.48 25.47
CA THR A 81 -11.69 21.91 24.83
C THR A 81 -11.30 20.82 23.81
N ASN A 82 -12.00 19.69 23.88
CA ASN A 82 -12.00 18.54 22.96
C ASN A 82 -11.94 18.92 21.45
N ASP A 83 -11.16 18.17 20.67
CA ASP A 83 -11.52 17.63 19.33
C ASP A 83 -10.28 16.96 18.68
N SER A 84 -10.19 15.64 18.50
CA SER A 84 -10.98 14.81 17.58
C SER A 84 -10.67 14.98 16.07
N TYR A 85 -9.58 15.65 15.67
CA TYR A 85 -9.21 15.74 14.25
C TYR A 85 -7.77 15.35 13.99
N SER A 86 -7.58 14.25 13.23
CA SER A 86 -6.28 13.95 12.63
C SER A 86 -5.99 14.90 11.47
N GLU A 87 -4.74 15.37 11.38
CA GLU A 87 -4.28 16.30 10.34
C GLU A 87 -3.82 15.57 9.08
N ASN A 88 -3.74 16.30 7.96
CA ASN A 88 -3.14 15.78 6.73
C ASN A 88 -1.67 15.41 6.97
N TYR A 89 -1.37 14.12 6.94
CA TYR A 89 -0.04 13.58 7.19
C TYR A 89 0.73 13.24 5.91
N PHE A 90 0.16 13.47 4.72
CA PHE A 90 0.89 13.25 3.46
C PHE A 90 2.08 14.19 3.36
N ARG A 91 3.28 13.65 3.34
CA ARG A 91 4.53 14.39 3.12
C ARG A 91 5.36 13.58 2.14
N ILE A 92 6.16 14.22 1.27
CA ILE A 92 7.16 13.51 0.47
C ILE A 92 8.47 13.57 1.25
N ASP A 93 8.92 12.42 1.71
CA ASP A 93 10.20 12.23 2.38
C ASP A 93 11.23 11.72 1.37
N LYS A 94 12.25 12.53 1.12
CA LYS A 94 13.33 12.23 0.16
C LYS A 94 14.39 11.27 0.74
N SER A 95 14.27 10.88 2.00
CA SER A 95 15.10 9.81 2.54
C SER A 95 14.74 8.50 1.83
N ARG A 96 15.76 7.73 1.41
CA ARG A 96 15.55 6.47 0.66
C ARG A 96 14.87 5.37 1.49
N ASN A 97 14.52 5.66 2.74
CA ASN A 97 14.02 4.70 3.72
C ASN A 97 12.56 4.98 4.14
N SER A 98 11.92 6.00 3.54
CA SER A 98 10.57 6.38 3.93
C SER A 98 9.50 5.65 3.14
N LEU A 99 8.40 5.34 3.80
CA LEU A 99 7.14 4.98 3.14
C LEU A 99 6.57 6.12 2.28
N TRP A 100 7.09 7.32 2.49
CA TRP A 100 6.67 8.58 1.90
C TRP A 100 7.56 9.01 0.73
N ASP A 101 8.08 8.08 -0.06
CA ASP A 101 9.11 8.37 -1.08
C ASP A 101 8.57 8.99 -2.39
N GLY A 102 7.32 9.44 -2.42
CA GLY A 102 6.68 10.07 -3.58
C GLY A 102 6.11 9.08 -4.60
N LYS A 103 6.00 7.79 -4.27
CA LYS A 103 5.35 6.79 -5.13
C LYS A 103 3.89 7.11 -5.40
N HIS A 104 3.48 7.02 -6.66
CA HIS A 104 2.12 7.35 -7.08
C HIS A 104 1.76 6.69 -8.42
N TRP A 105 0.46 6.57 -8.68
CA TRP A 105 -0.06 6.19 -9.99
C TRP A 105 -0.17 7.43 -10.88
N GLU A 106 0.09 7.26 -12.18
CA GLU A 106 -0.26 8.26 -13.19
C GLU A 106 -1.77 8.31 -13.40
N ASP A 107 -2.30 9.49 -13.74
CA ASP A 107 -3.73 9.73 -13.87
C ASP A 107 -4.40 8.84 -14.92
N PHE A 108 -3.73 8.60 -16.05
CA PHE A 108 -4.22 7.75 -17.14
C PHE A 108 -4.33 6.26 -16.77
N ARG A 109 -3.77 5.83 -15.63
CA ARG A 109 -3.93 4.45 -15.13
C ARG A 109 -5.30 4.20 -14.52
N PHE A 110 -6.04 5.25 -14.16
CA PHE A 110 -7.40 5.09 -13.63
C PHE A 110 -8.42 4.89 -14.77
N PRO A 111 -9.38 3.95 -14.63
CA PRO A 111 -9.63 3.07 -13.48
C PRO A 111 -8.58 1.96 -13.32
N LEU A 112 -8.13 1.74 -12.08
CA LEU A 112 -7.18 0.66 -11.76
C LEU A 112 -7.84 -0.72 -11.84
N ASN A 113 -7.21 -1.66 -12.53
CA ASN A 113 -7.64 -3.04 -12.63
C ASN A 113 -7.20 -3.84 -11.39
N ILE A 114 -8.16 -4.46 -10.72
CA ILE A 114 -7.98 -5.18 -9.45
C ILE A 114 -8.21 -6.67 -9.69
N TYR A 115 -7.19 -7.47 -9.39
CA TYR A 115 -7.31 -8.93 -9.38
C TYR A 115 -7.31 -9.44 -7.94
N VAL A 116 -8.28 -10.27 -7.58
CA VAL A 116 -8.33 -10.91 -6.26
C VAL A 116 -8.23 -12.42 -6.44
N LYS A 117 -7.15 -13.00 -5.90
CA LYS A 117 -6.91 -14.44 -6.00
C LYS A 117 -7.69 -15.18 -4.92
N ASP A 118 -8.39 -16.24 -5.31
CA ASP A 118 -8.94 -17.21 -4.38
C ASP A 118 -7.80 -17.95 -3.65
N SER A 119 -7.94 -18.11 -2.33
CA SER A 119 -7.00 -18.87 -1.52
C SER A 119 -7.53 -20.28 -1.26
N ASN A 120 -6.63 -21.25 -1.23
CA ASN A 120 -6.93 -22.63 -0.88
C ASN A 120 -6.86 -22.90 0.64
N SER A 121 -6.56 -21.87 1.45
CA SER A 121 -6.51 -22.02 2.91
C SER A 121 -7.92 -22.21 3.49
N ASP A 122 -8.05 -23.11 4.47
CA ASP A 122 -9.32 -23.38 5.17
C ASP A 122 -9.85 -22.15 5.95
N TYR A 123 -8.98 -21.18 6.24
CA TYR A 123 -9.35 -19.94 6.92
C TYR A 123 -9.95 -18.90 5.98
N PHE A 124 -9.78 -19.07 4.67
CA PHE A 124 -10.29 -18.16 3.65
C PHE A 124 -11.81 -18.29 3.52
N LYS A 125 -12.50 -17.15 3.45
CA LYS A 125 -13.91 -17.07 3.10
C LYS A 125 -14.05 -16.27 1.83
N SER A 126 -14.87 -16.75 0.89
CA SER A 126 -15.13 -16.02 -0.36
C SER A 126 -15.70 -14.62 -0.10
N SER A 127 -16.40 -14.41 1.01
CA SER A 127 -16.90 -13.09 1.44
C SER A 127 -15.80 -12.08 1.76
N TYR A 128 -14.55 -12.49 1.98
CA TYR A 128 -13.44 -11.54 2.15
C TYR A 128 -13.14 -10.77 0.86
N LYS A 129 -13.60 -11.26 -0.30
CA LYS A 129 -13.57 -10.49 -1.56
C LYS A 129 -14.48 -9.25 -1.49
N ASP A 130 -15.56 -9.32 -0.70
CA ASP A 130 -16.43 -8.17 -0.47
C ASP A 130 -15.71 -7.10 0.37
N TYR A 131 -14.77 -7.48 1.24
CA TYR A 131 -13.94 -6.52 1.99
C TYR A 131 -12.95 -5.78 1.08
N VAL A 132 -12.43 -6.45 0.04
CA VAL A 132 -11.59 -5.80 -0.98
C VAL A 132 -12.38 -4.75 -1.75
N LYS A 133 -13.58 -5.10 -2.23
CA LYS A 133 -14.47 -4.13 -2.88
C LYS A 133 -14.80 -2.97 -1.94
N TYR A 134 -15.11 -3.29 -0.68
CA TYR A 134 -15.43 -2.32 0.34
C TYR A 134 -14.28 -1.33 0.59
N ALA A 135 -13.04 -1.81 0.70
CA ALA A 135 -11.87 -0.95 0.88
C ALA A 135 -11.67 0.03 -0.27
N LEU A 136 -11.84 -0.43 -1.51
CA LEU A 136 -11.80 0.45 -2.69
C LEU A 136 -12.94 1.47 -2.68
N ASP A 137 -14.15 1.07 -2.25
CA ASP A 137 -15.27 1.98 -2.09
C ASP A 137 -15.04 3.03 -0.99
N VAL A 138 -14.34 2.67 0.09
CA VAL A 138 -13.94 3.59 1.16
C VAL A 138 -13.01 4.66 0.62
N TRP A 139 -11.94 4.28 -0.08
CA TRP A 139 -11.02 5.23 -0.67
C TRP A 139 -11.69 6.08 -1.75
N ARG A 140 -12.52 5.48 -2.62
CA ARG A 140 -13.31 6.21 -3.63
C ARG A 140 -14.28 7.22 -3.04
N LYS A 141 -14.86 6.95 -1.87
CA LYS A 141 -15.71 7.93 -1.17
C LYS A 141 -14.90 9.10 -0.60
N ALA A 142 -13.61 8.91 -0.30
CA ALA A 142 -12.71 10.01 0.06
C ALA A 142 -12.35 10.88 -1.15
N ASP A 143 -12.15 10.27 -2.32
CA ASP A 143 -11.92 10.96 -3.59
C ASP A 143 -12.40 10.14 -4.79
N ASP A 144 -13.29 10.72 -5.59
CA ASP A 144 -14.00 10.04 -6.68
C ASP A 144 -13.12 9.72 -7.90
N ARG A 145 -11.92 10.30 -7.98
CA ARG A 145 -10.89 9.94 -8.96
C ARG A 145 -10.38 8.51 -8.78
N ILE A 146 -10.53 7.92 -7.59
CA ILE A 146 -10.17 6.52 -7.34
C ILE A 146 -11.23 5.60 -7.96
N MET A 147 -11.09 5.39 -9.27
CA MET A 147 -11.91 4.47 -10.04
C MET A 147 -11.20 3.12 -10.17
N TYR A 148 -11.97 2.03 -10.24
CA TYR A 148 -11.42 0.67 -10.32
C TYR A 148 -12.33 -0.28 -11.10
N ASN A 149 -11.75 -1.35 -11.64
CA ASN A 149 -12.45 -2.48 -12.26
C ASN A 149 -11.94 -3.80 -11.68
N PHE A 150 -12.81 -4.79 -11.51
CA PHE A 150 -12.35 -6.15 -11.20
C PHE A 150 -12.02 -6.92 -12.48
N VAL A 151 -10.85 -7.54 -12.53
CA VAL A 151 -10.38 -8.38 -13.63
C VAL A 151 -10.20 -9.84 -13.18
N LYS A 152 -10.21 -10.77 -14.13
CA LYS A 152 -10.15 -12.22 -13.85
C LYS A 152 -8.74 -12.79 -13.87
N SER A 153 -7.76 -12.01 -14.31
CA SER A 153 -6.38 -12.44 -14.49
C SER A 153 -5.42 -11.43 -13.90
N VAL A 154 -4.39 -11.92 -13.21
CA VAL A 154 -3.31 -11.08 -12.68
C VAL A 154 -2.55 -10.33 -13.80
N ASN A 155 -2.51 -10.87 -15.02
CA ASN A 155 -1.83 -10.23 -16.14
C ASN A 155 -2.52 -8.94 -16.62
N GLU A 156 -3.77 -8.72 -16.22
CA GLU A 156 -4.55 -7.53 -16.57
C GLU A 156 -4.62 -6.54 -15.40
N ALA A 157 -4.00 -6.89 -14.25
CA ALA A 157 -4.16 -6.18 -13.00
C ALA A 157 -3.10 -5.09 -12.82
N ASP A 158 -3.53 -3.94 -12.33
CA ASP A 158 -2.69 -2.92 -11.72
C ASP A 158 -2.41 -3.28 -10.25
N ILE A 159 -3.43 -3.77 -9.53
CA ILE A 159 -3.30 -4.22 -8.15
C ILE A 159 -3.76 -5.68 -8.04
N SER A 160 -2.92 -6.53 -7.46
CA SER A 160 -3.30 -7.90 -7.09
C SER A 160 -3.45 -8.06 -5.59
N VAL A 161 -4.49 -8.76 -5.16
CA VAL A 161 -4.73 -9.11 -3.75
C VAL A 161 -4.65 -10.62 -3.61
N ILE A 162 -3.83 -11.09 -2.66
CA ILE A 162 -3.72 -12.50 -2.30
C ILE A 162 -3.94 -12.67 -0.80
N PHE A 163 -4.67 -13.73 -0.44
CA PHE A 163 -4.82 -14.15 0.96
C PHE A 163 -3.86 -15.29 1.22
N VAL A 164 -2.95 -15.09 2.16
CA VAL A 164 -1.97 -16.08 2.61
C VAL A 164 -2.33 -16.56 4.00
N GLU A 165 -1.91 -17.77 4.34
CA GLU A 165 -2.31 -18.38 5.61
C GLU A 165 -1.70 -17.64 6.80
N ASN A 166 -0.38 -17.45 6.80
CA ASN A 166 0.32 -16.76 7.86
C ASN A 166 1.54 -16.00 7.32
N LEU A 167 1.48 -14.67 7.27
CA LEU A 167 2.64 -13.83 6.89
C LEU A 167 3.74 -13.90 7.95
N GLY A 168 3.39 -14.05 9.22
CA GLY A 168 4.36 -13.95 10.29
C GLY A 168 5.29 -15.16 10.44
N GLU A 169 4.87 -16.33 9.95
CA GLU A 169 5.79 -17.46 9.75
C GLU A 169 6.80 -17.20 8.62
N GLU A 170 6.42 -16.45 7.58
CA GLU A 170 7.30 -16.15 6.45
C GLU A 170 8.33 -15.06 6.77
N TYR A 171 7.95 -14.07 7.59
CA TYR A 171 8.77 -12.88 7.85
C TYR A 171 9.30 -12.77 9.29
N GLU A 172 8.99 -13.73 10.18
CA GLU A 172 9.32 -13.69 11.62
C GLU A 172 8.76 -12.45 12.36
N GLU A 173 7.63 -11.92 11.88
CA GLU A 173 7.05 -10.63 12.27
C GLU A 173 5.52 -10.74 12.42
N ASN A 174 4.85 -9.85 13.15
CA ASN A 174 3.39 -9.95 13.37
C ASN A 174 2.55 -9.28 12.25
N TYR A 175 2.96 -9.42 10.99
CA TYR A 175 2.27 -8.74 9.88
C TYR A 175 0.91 -9.34 9.57
N LEU A 176 -0.08 -8.47 9.44
CA LEU A 176 -1.43 -8.82 8.98
C LEU A 176 -1.62 -8.51 7.51
N GLY A 177 -0.90 -7.50 7.00
CA GLY A 177 -0.89 -7.12 5.61
C GLY A 177 0.51 -6.72 5.15
N LEU A 178 0.76 -6.86 3.86
CA LEU A 178 1.98 -6.40 3.22
C LEU A 178 1.64 -5.89 1.82
N THR A 179 2.10 -4.69 1.48
CA THR A 179 1.98 -4.15 0.13
C THR A 179 3.35 -3.94 -0.50
N ASP A 180 3.54 -4.62 -1.64
CA ASP A 180 4.69 -4.51 -2.52
C ASP A 180 4.34 -3.75 -3.79
N TYR A 181 5.36 -3.14 -4.41
CA TYR A 181 5.20 -2.33 -5.62
C TYR A 181 6.29 -2.63 -6.62
N ASN A 182 5.95 -2.50 -7.89
CA ASN A 182 6.89 -2.19 -8.95
C ASN A 182 6.80 -0.69 -9.24
N VAL A 183 7.93 0.00 -9.10
CA VAL A 183 8.04 1.43 -9.41
C VAL A 183 9.19 1.67 -10.35
N ASP A 184 9.05 2.66 -11.22
CA ASP A 184 10.12 3.14 -12.07
C ASP A 184 11.09 4.08 -11.31
N ARG A 185 11.97 4.75 -12.06
CA ARG A 185 12.95 5.69 -11.47
C ARG A 185 12.32 6.98 -10.96
N ASP A 186 11.17 7.35 -11.50
CA ASP A 186 10.41 8.56 -11.17
C ASP A 186 9.32 8.26 -10.11
N LYS A 187 9.35 7.06 -9.53
CA LYS A 187 8.42 6.57 -8.51
C LYS A 187 7.00 6.38 -9.03
N ILE A 188 6.83 6.25 -10.35
CA ILE A 188 5.56 5.87 -10.94
C ILE A 188 5.31 4.39 -10.63
N ILE A 189 4.15 4.09 -10.06
CA ILE A 189 3.73 2.73 -9.77
C ILE A 189 3.20 2.10 -11.06
N ASP A 190 3.74 0.93 -11.39
CA ASP A 190 3.29 0.12 -12.53
C ASP A 190 2.44 -1.08 -12.09
N PHE A 191 2.65 -1.55 -10.87
CA PHE A 191 1.94 -2.69 -10.29
C PHE A 191 2.07 -2.69 -8.77
N SER A 192 1.01 -3.07 -8.05
CA SER A 192 1.04 -3.34 -6.61
C SER A 192 0.56 -4.75 -6.28
N LYS A 193 1.19 -5.39 -5.29
CA LYS A 193 0.79 -6.69 -4.75
C LYS A 193 0.48 -6.53 -3.27
N ILE A 194 -0.78 -6.77 -2.91
CA ILE A 194 -1.25 -6.82 -1.52
C ILE A 194 -1.32 -8.28 -1.08
N GLN A 195 -0.68 -8.59 0.04
CA GLN A 195 -0.79 -9.86 0.74
C GLN A 195 -1.54 -9.64 2.06
N ILE A 196 -2.53 -10.48 2.34
CA ILE A 196 -3.33 -10.41 3.56
C ILE A 196 -3.20 -11.73 4.32
N SER A 197 -2.78 -11.66 5.58
CA SER A 197 -2.67 -12.82 6.47
C SER A 197 -4.05 -13.23 7.00
N LEU A 198 -4.35 -14.52 6.96
CA LEU A 198 -5.58 -15.09 7.54
C LEU A 198 -5.41 -15.48 9.00
N LEU A 199 -4.16 -15.71 9.42
CA LEU A 199 -3.74 -16.01 10.78
C LEU A 199 -2.76 -14.96 11.31
N LYS A 200 -2.77 -14.76 12.62
CA LYS A 200 -1.73 -14.10 13.39
C LYS A 200 -0.62 -15.10 13.74
N ASN A 201 0.48 -14.59 14.25
CA ASN A 201 1.49 -15.45 14.87
C ASN A 201 0.89 -16.27 16.01
N GLY A 202 1.29 -17.54 16.10
CA GLY A 202 0.67 -18.51 17.00
C GLY A 202 -0.60 -19.17 16.45
N ASN A 203 -0.90 -19.01 15.15
CA ASN A 203 -2.03 -19.65 14.45
C ASN A 203 -3.41 -19.24 14.96
N GLU A 204 -3.51 -18.04 15.53
CA GLU A 204 -4.79 -17.43 15.86
C GLU A 204 -5.44 -16.86 14.60
N LYS A 205 -6.74 -17.11 14.40
CA LYS A 205 -7.46 -16.55 13.26
C LYS A 205 -7.60 -15.03 13.39
N VAL A 206 -7.32 -14.29 12.31
CA VAL A 206 -7.58 -12.84 12.27
C VAL A 206 -9.10 -12.59 12.34
N PRO A 207 -9.58 -11.79 13.32
CA PRO A 207 -10.96 -11.35 13.41
C PRO A 207 -11.43 -10.62 12.13
N ALA A 208 -12.73 -10.70 11.84
CA ALA A 208 -13.28 -10.17 10.58
C ALA A 208 -13.12 -8.65 10.44
N GLY A 209 -13.26 -7.89 11.52
CA GLY A 209 -13.08 -6.43 11.49
C GLY A 209 -11.62 -6.02 11.37
N GLU A 210 -10.72 -6.69 12.11
CA GLU A 210 -9.28 -6.52 11.97
C GLU A 210 -8.80 -6.82 10.53
N LEU A 211 -9.27 -7.92 9.94
CA LEU A 211 -8.99 -8.28 8.54
C LEU A 211 -9.46 -7.19 7.57
N LYS A 212 -10.65 -6.63 7.79
CA LYS A 212 -11.23 -5.56 6.96
C LYS A 212 -10.44 -4.26 7.09
N ALA A 213 -10.04 -3.88 8.30
CA ALA A 213 -9.19 -2.72 8.58
C ALA A 213 -7.82 -2.86 7.90
N THR A 214 -7.19 -4.03 8.03
CA THR A 214 -5.95 -4.37 7.33
C THR A 214 -6.10 -4.21 5.83
N ILE A 215 -7.16 -4.74 5.21
CA ILE A 215 -7.36 -4.58 3.75
C ILE A 215 -7.48 -3.10 3.37
N ILE A 216 -8.21 -2.27 4.14
CA ILE A 216 -8.32 -0.83 3.87
C ILE A 216 -6.96 -0.14 3.96
N HIS A 217 -6.18 -0.45 5.00
CA HIS A 217 -4.82 0.05 5.20
C HIS A 217 -3.90 -0.30 4.03
N GLU A 218 -3.86 -1.58 3.63
CA GLU A 218 -3.03 -2.04 2.52
C GLU A 218 -3.45 -1.41 1.18
N PHE A 219 -4.72 -1.06 0.98
CA PHE A 219 -5.13 -0.28 -0.18
C PHE A 219 -4.64 1.17 -0.13
N GLY A 220 -4.57 1.80 1.04
CA GLY A 220 -3.98 3.14 1.18
C GLY A 220 -2.50 3.11 0.76
N HIS A 221 -1.78 2.09 1.20
CA HIS A 221 -0.46 1.75 0.71
C HIS A 221 -0.43 1.58 -0.80
N ALA A 222 -1.23 0.66 -1.35
CA ALA A 222 -1.24 0.34 -2.78
C ALA A 222 -1.53 1.56 -3.68
N LEU A 223 -2.26 2.56 -3.18
CA LEU A 223 -2.50 3.84 -3.84
C LEU A 223 -1.27 4.76 -3.81
N GLY A 224 -0.44 4.68 -2.78
CA GLY A 224 0.82 5.42 -2.64
C GLY A 224 1.07 6.00 -1.24
N LEU A 225 0.11 5.90 -0.30
CA LEU A 225 0.26 6.44 1.05
C LEU A 225 1.33 5.70 1.85
N GLY A 226 1.94 6.43 2.78
CA GLY A 226 2.75 5.85 3.85
C GLY A 226 1.98 5.78 5.16
N HIS A 227 2.66 5.34 6.21
CA HIS A 227 2.09 5.29 7.55
C HIS A 227 1.84 6.69 8.11
N SER A 228 0.71 6.86 8.79
CA SER A 228 0.47 7.95 9.73
C SER A 228 1.17 7.69 11.06
N LYS A 229 1.44 8.76 11.81
CA LYS A 229 1.90 8.69 13.21
C LYS A 229 0.76 8.77 14.22
N ASN A 230 -0.47 9.02 13.76
CA ASN A 230 -1.64 9.17 14.60
C ASN A 230 -2.42 7.84 14.67
N GLU A 231 -2.58 7.29 15.87
CA GLU A 231 -3.30 6.03 16.14
C GLU A 231 -4.78 6.05 15.73
N LYS A 232 -5.34 7.24 15.50
CA LYS A 232 -6.72 7.41 15.01
C LYS A 232 -6.86 7.27 13.50
N ASP A 233 -5.75 7.18 12.78
CA ASP A 233 -5.75 7.04 11.32
C ASP A 233 -5.71 5.58 10.94
N LEU A 234 -6.45 5.20 9.91
CA LEU A 234 -6.38 3.84 9.40
C LEU A 234 -5.01 3.51 8.81
N MET A 235 -4.25 4.53 8.39
CA MET A 235 -2.85 4.36 7.98
C MET A 235 -1.86 4.31 9.15
N TYR A 236 -2.29 4.24 10.41
CA TYR A 236 -1.40 3.92 11.52
C TYR A 236 -0.83 2.50 11.35
N PRO A 237 0.47 2.25 11.63
CA PRO A 237 1.14 0.96 11.38
C PRO A 237 0.54 -0.24 12.11
N TYR A 238 -0.18 -0.01 13.21
CA TYR A 238 -0.73 -1.08 14.03
C TYR A 238 -2.25 -1.11 13.88
N ILE A 239 -2.79 -2.29 13.62
CA ILE A 239 -4.22 -2.51 13.45
C ILE A 239 -4.78 -3.05 14.76
N SER A 240 -5.83 -2.39 15.25
CA SER A 240 -6.45 -2.76 16.51
C SER A 240 -7.30 -4.03 16.38
N PRO A 241 -7.19 -4.99 17.31
CA PRO A 241 -8.04 -6.18 17.32
C PRO A 241 -9.50 -5.85 17.63
N GLU A 242 -9.78 -4.64 18.12
CA GLU A 242 -11.12 -4.18 18.50
C GLU A 242 -11.94 -3.66 17.30
N HIS A 243 -11.37 -3.64 16.09
CA HIS A 243 -12.14 -3.32 14.89
C HIS A 243 -13.27 -4.33 14.68
N ASN A 244 -14.48 -3.81 14.49
CA ASN A 244 -15.67 -4.61 14.26
C ASN A 244 -15.87 -4.91 12.76
N SER A 245 -16.63 -5.97 12.44
CA SER A 245 -16.90 -6.35 11.03
C SER A 245 -17.74 -5.33 10.26
N GLU A 246 -18.52 -4.51 10.99
CA GLU A 246 -19.38 -3.45 10.46
C GLU A 246 -18.61 -2.15 10.17
N MET A 247 -17.27 -2.18 10.29
CA MET A 247 -16.37 -1.07 10.00
C MET A 247 -16.80 -0.34 8.72
N ASN A 248 -17.05 0.98 8.83
CA ASN A 248 -17.69 1.79 7.81
C ASN A 248 -16.78 2.95 7.35
N TYR A 249 -17.19 3.72 6.33
CA TYR A 249 -16.34 4.79 5.76
C TYR A 249 -15.95 5.87 6.78
N ASP A 250 -16.82 6.13 7.75
CA ASP A 250 -16.61 7.21 8.72
C ASP A 250 -15.43 6.90 9.67
N GLU A 251 -14.85 5.69 9.58
CA GLU A 251 -13.60 5.32 10.25
C GLU A 251 -12.34 5.81 9.53
N LEU A 252 -12.43 6.29 8.28
CA LEU A 252 -11.33 7.12 7.77
C LEU A 252 -11.27 8.40 8.60
N SER A 253 -10.10 8.69 9.15
CA SER A 253 -9.87 9.95 9.83
C SER A 253 -9.93 11.13 8.83
N THR A 254 -9.99 12.36 9.34
CA THR A 254 -9.74 13.54 8.50
C THR A 254 -8.34 13.51 7.88
N GLY A 255 -7.34 12.97 8.59
CA GLY A 255 -5.98 12.84 8.10
C GLY A 255 -5.90 11.94 6.87
N ASP A 256 -6.52 10.76 6.92
CA ASP A 256 -6.53 9.79 5.82
C ASP A 256 -7.19 10.37 4.57
N ARG A 257 -8.34 11.02 4.74
CA ARG A 257 -9.07 11.67 3.65
C ARG A 257 -8.26 12.78 3.00
N LEU A 258 -7.56 13.60 3.79
CA LEU A 258 -6.75 14.70 3.24
C LEU A 258 -5.45 14.17 2.59
N ALA A 259 -4.85 13.12 3.16
CA ALA A 259 -3.64 12.52 2.66
C ALA A 259 -3.84 11.93 1.26
N VAL A 260 -4.91 11.14 1.06
CA VAL A 260 -5.22 10.55 -0.26
C VAL A 260 -5.57 11.61 -1.30
N LYS A 261 -6.28 12.67 -0.92
CA LYS A 261 -6.55 13.82 -1.81
C LYS A 261 -5.26 14.49 -2.28
N THR A 262 -4.33 14.69 -1.35
CA THR A 262 -3.03 15.32 -1.65
C THR A 262 -2.17 14.43 -2.55
N LEU A 263 -2.17 13.12 -2.32
CA LEU A 263 -1.53 12.14 -3.19
C LEU A 263 -2.10 12.19 -4.61
N LEU A 264 -3.42 12.22 -4.76
CA LEU A 264 -4.03 12.29 -6.10
C LEU A 264 -3.82 13.65 -6.76
N ASP A 265 -3.72 14.74 -6.01
CA ASP A 265 -3.37 16.05 -6.56
C ASP A 265 -1.94 16.11 -7.10
N LEU A 266 -1.00 15.38 -6.47
CA LEU A 266 0.34 15.18 -7.00
C LEU A 266 0.28 14.49 -8.37
N SER A 267 -0.49 13.39 -8.48
CA SER A 267 -0.66 12.62 -9.72
C SER A 267 -1.41 13.37 -10.82
N PHE A 268 -2.64 13.81 -10.55
CA PHE A 268 -3.58 14.30 -11.57
C PHE A 268 -3.31 15.73 -12.01
N ASN A 269 -2.86 16.59 -11.09
CA ASN A 269 -2.61 17.99 -11.42
C ASN A 269 -1.14 18.26 -11.75
N LYS A 270 -0.28 17.22 -11.69
CA LYS A 270 1.19 17.33 -11.75
C LYS A 270 1.72 18.44 -10.84
N LYS A 271 1.00 18.69 -9.75
CA LYS A 271 1.38 19.65 -8.72
C LYS A 271 2.37 18.94 -7.84
N TYR A 272 3.58 18.79 -8.36
CA TYR A 272 4.68 18.39 -7.53
C TYR A 272 4.78 19.38 -6.38
N VAL A 273 4.62 18.88 -5.16
CA VAL A 273 4.85 19.65 -3.93
C VAL A 273 6.37 19.83 -3.77
N TRP A 274 7.02 20.42 -4.77
CA TRP A 274 8.41 20.84 -4.73
C TRP A 274 8.48 22.22 -4.08
N ASN A 275 8.14 22.32 -2.80
CA ASN A 275 8.63 23.46 -2.03
C ASN A 275 9.99 23.09 -1.48
N ASN A 276 11.02 23.48 -2.23
CA ASN A 276 12.38 23.59 -1.75
C ASN A 276 12.40 24.59 -0.57
N TYR A 277 12.73 24.09 0.61
CA TYR A 277 13.34 24.87 1.69
C TYR A 277 14.59 24.12 2.15
#